data_AF-A0A6G3DB86-F1
#
_entry.id   AF-A0A6G3DB86-F1
#
_cell.length_a   1.000
_cell.length_b   1.000
_cell.length_c   1.000
_cell.angle_alpha   90.00
_cell.angle_beta   90.00
_cell.angle_gamma   90.00
#
_symmetry.space_group_name_H-M   'P 1'
#
loop_
_entity.id
_entity.type
_entity.pdbx_description
1 polymer ?
#
loop_
_entity_poly.entity_id
_entity_poly.type
_entity_poly.pdbx_seq_one_letter_code
_entity_poly.pdbx_strand_id
1 'polypeptide(L)' 'SEVVETERRVAEETTRAEGKPEAALPKIVEGRLNGFFKDATLLGQPYALDNKKSVQKVLEEAGVSLKRFSRIKVGI' A
#
# COMPACT_ATOMS: atom_id res chain seq x y z
N SER A 1 5.39 -4.15 11.02
CA SER A 1 6.72 -3.77 10.49
C SER A 1 6.95 -2.32 10.84
N GLU A 2 8.17 -1.94 11.22
CA GLU A 2 8.51 -0.56 11.63
C GLU A 2 8.04 0.51 10.63
N VAL A 3 8.10 0.19 9.34
CA VAL A 3 7.59 1.04 8.24
C VAL A 3 6.09 1.32 8.37
N VAL A 4 5.27 0.32 8.71
CA VAL A 4 3.81 0.46 8.81
C VAL A 4 3.41 1.31 10.02
N GLU A 5 4.10 1.13 11.15
CA GLU A 5 3.88 1.94 12.35
C GLU A 5 4.30 3.40 12.11
N THR A 6 5.42 3.60 11.40
CA THR A 6 5.89 4.94 11.03
C THR A 6 4.88 5.63 10.12
N GLU A 7 4.41 4.97 9.07
CA GLU A 7 3.39 5.53 8.16
C GLU A 7 2.06 5.80 8.85
N ARG A 8 1.64 4.92 9.78
CA ARG A 8 0.44 5.15 10.59
C ARG A 8 0.59 6.42 11.42
N ARG A 9 1.72 6.60 12.11
CA ARG A 9 1.98 7.80 12.92
C ARG A 9 2.00 9.07 12.07
N VAL A 10 2.68 9.05 10.92
CA VAL A 10 2.70 10.18 9.98
C VAL A 10 1.30 10.52 9.46
N ALA A 11 0.50 9.50 9.13
CA ALA A 11 -0.88 9.69 8.69
C ALA A 11 -1.78 10.28 9.79
N GLU A 12 -1.62 9.84 11.05
CA GLU A 12 -2.33 10.37 12.21
C GLU A 12 -1.95 11.82 12.50
N GLU A 13 -0.65 12.14 12.54
CA GLU A 13 -0.14 13.50 12.77
C GLU A 13 -0.63 14.46 11.70
N THR A 14 -0.57 14.05 10.43
CA THR A 14 -1.06 14.87 9.31
C THR A 14 -2.56 15.09 9.39
N THR A 15 -3.34 14.05 9.70
CA THR A 15 -4.80 14.15 9.79
C THR A 15 -5.25 15.02 10.98
N ARG A 16 -4.51 14.97 12.10
CA ARG A 16 -4.72 15.82 13.27
C ARG A 16 -4.37 17.28 12.97
N ALA A 17 -3.27 17.53 12.26
CA ALA A 17 -2.88 18.87 11.83
C ALA A 17 -3.88 19.50 10.84
N GLU A 18 -4.55 18.68 10.02
CA GLU A 18 -5.63 19.11 9.11
C GLU A 18 -6.94 19.48 9.84
N GLY A 19 -7.02 19.34 11.18
CA GLY A 19 -8.18 19.76 11.98
C GLY A 19 -9.44 18.90 11.75
N LYS A 20 -9.28 17.66 11.27
CA LYS A 20 -10.42 16.78 10.97
C LYS A 20 -11.03 16.18 12.24
N PRO A 21 -12.33 15.83 12.25
CA PRO A 21 -13.01 15.30 13.43
C PRO A 21 -12.32 14.04 13.97
N GLU A 22 -12.05 13.98 15.29
CA GLU A 22 -11.38 12.83 15.91
C GLU A 22 -12.10 11.49 15.64
N ALA A 23 -13.43 11.50 15.59
CA ALA A 23 -14.23 10.31 15.29
C ALA A 23 -13.97 9.75 13.87
N ALA A 24 -13.55 10.58 12.92
CA ALA A 24 -13.24 10.16 11.55
C ALA A 24 -11.75 9.84 11.34
N LEU A 25 -10.90 10.20 12.30
CA LEU A 25 -9.44 10.10 12.23
C LEU A 25 -8.97 8.65 11.96
N PRO A 26 -9.49 7.60 12.65
CA PRO A 26 -9.09 6.22 12.38
C PRO A 26 -9.40 5.78 10.95
N LYS A 27 -10.59 6.15 10.43
CA LYS A 27 -11.04 5.78 9.09
C LYS A 27 -10.22 6.45 7.99
N ILE A 28 -9.77 7.70 8.23
CA ILE A 28 -8.92 8.44 7.32
C ILE A 28 -7.50 7.84 7.30
N VAL A 29 -6.95 7.56 8.47
CA VAL A 29 -5.62 6.93 8.62
C VAL A 29 -5.60 5.56 7.97
N GLU A 30 -6.64 4.76 8.17
CA GLU A 30 -6.80 3.47 7.51
C GLU A 30 -6.87 3.62 5.98
N GLY A 31 -7.61 4.60 5.47
CA GLY A 31 -7.65 4.92 4.04
C GLY A 31 -6.27 5.27 3.47
N ARG A 32 -5.48 6.09 4.19
CA ARG A 32 -4.12 6.47 3.80
C ARG A 32 -3.17 5.27 3.82
N LEU A 33 -3.23 4.45 4.86
CA LEU A 33 -2.45 3.21 4.97
C LEU A 33 -2.79 2.24 3.84
N ASN A 34 -4.07 2.08 3.52
CA ASN A 34 -4.50 1.25 2.40
C ASN A 34 -3.98 1.77 1.05
N GLY A 35 -3.94 3.09 0.87
CA GLY A 35 -3.27 3.72 -0.28
C GLY A 35 -1.78 3.40 -0.32
N PHE A 36 -1.08 3.60 0.79
CA PHE A 36 0.33 3.27 0.93
C PHE A 36 0.60 1.80 0.58
N PHE A 37 -0.20 0.85 1.07
CA PHE A 37 -0.01 -0.56 0.74
C PHE A 37 -0.23 -0.86 -0.74
N LYS A 38 -1.15 -0.17 -1.42
CA LYS A 38 -1.35 -0.33 -2.87
C LYS A 38 -0.12 0.09 -3.67
N ASP A 39 0.54 1.16 -3.25
CA ASP A 39 1.69 1.71 -3.98
C ASP A 39 3.01 1.05 -3.58
N ALA A 40 3.19 0.76 -2.28
CA ALA A 40 4.44 0.27 -1.71
C ALA A 40 4.60 -1.25 -1.76
N THR A 41 3.54 -2.02 -2.04
CA THR A 41 3.60 -3.49 -2.12
C THR A 41 3.39 -4.00 -3.52
N LEU A 42 4.18 -5.01 -3.92
CA LEU A 42 4.07 -5.61 -5.26
C LEU A 42 2.67 -6.18 -5.54
N LEU A 43 2.01 -6.76 -4.53
CA LEU A 43 0.70 -7.38 -4.68
C LEU A 43 -0.43 -6.37 -4.91
N GLY A 44 -0.31 -5.18 -4.31
CA GLY A 44 -1.28 -4.08 -4.46
C GLY A 44 -1.15 -3.30 -5.77
N GLN A 45 -0.01 -3.39 -6.44
CA GLN A 45 0.29 -2.65 -7.66
C GLN A 45 -0.54 -3.14 -8.87
N PRO A 46 -0.83 -2.24 -9.84
CA PRO A 46 -1.42 -2.63 -11.11
C PRO A 46 -0.48 -3.56 -11.88
N TYR A 47 -1.05 -4.54 -12.58
CA TYR A 47 -0.29 -5.48 -13.37
C TYR A 47 0.21 -4.82 -14.66
N ALA A 48 1.52 -4.87 -14.90
CA ALA A 48 2.16 -4.11 -16.00
C ALA A 48 1.61 -4.42 -17.40
N LEU A 49 1.09 -5.64 -17.64
CA LEU A 49 0.49 -6.02 -18.92
C LEU A 49 -1.02 -5.73 -19.00
N ASP A 50 -1.70 -5.59 -17.86
CA ASP A 50 -3.11 -5.23 -17.77
C ASP A 50 -3.36 -4.40 -16.50
N ASN A 51 -3.28 -3.08 -16.65
CA ASN A 51 -3.44 -2.13 -15.55
C ASN A 51 -4.86 -2.14 -14.93
N LYS A 52 -5.81 -2.92 -15.48
CA LYS A 52 -7.16 -3.10 -14.89
C LYS A 52 -7.15 -4.09 -13.72
N LYS A 53 -6.11 -4.90 -13.56
CA LYS A 53 -5.97 -5.90 -12.50
C LYS A 53 -4.75 -5.59 -11.64
N SER A 54 -4.83 -5.94 -10.36
CA SER A 54 -3.64 -5.94 -9.49
C SER A 54 -2.81 -7.21 -9.73
N VAL A 55 -1.52 -7.16 -9.39
CA VAL A 55 -0.65 -8.34 -9.42
C VAL A 55 -1.23 -9.48 -8.57
N GLN A 56 -1.81 -9.17 -7.41
CA GLN A 56 -2.50 -10.17 -6.58
C GLN A 56 -3.62 -10.88 -7.34
N LYS A 57 -4.50 -10.13 -7.99
CA LYS A 57 -5.64 -10.70 -8.72
C LYS A 57 -5.18 -11.61 -9.86
N VAL A 58 -4.09 -11.24 -10.54
CA VAL A 58 -3.50 -12.07 -11.61
C VAL A 58 -2.94 -13.38 -11.04
N LEU A 59 -2.30 -13.36 -9.88
CA LEU A 59 -1.78 -14.56 -9.22
C LEU A 59 -2.92 -15.48 -8.76
N GLU A 60 -3.98 -14.91 -8.20
CA GLU A 60 -5.19 -15.64 -7.77
C GLU A 60 -5.90 -16.31 -8.96
N GLU A 61 -6.11 -15.59 -10.07
CA GLU A 61 -6.70 -16.13 -11.30
C GLU A 61 -5.85 -17.26 -11.90
N ALA A 62 -4.53 -17.21 -11.71
CA ALA A 62 -3.60 -18.25 -12.15
C ALA A 62 -3.43 -19.40 -11.14
N GLY A 63 -4.06 -19.33 -9.96
CA GLY A 63 -3.96 -20.35 -8.91
C GLY A 63 -2.56 -20.47 -8.28
N VAL A 64 -1.76 -19.42 -8.31
CA VAL A 64 -0.38 -19.40 -7.82
C VAL A 64 -0.19 -18.37 -6.71
N SER A 65 0.88 -18.53 -5.92
CA SER A 65 1.26 -17.58 -4.88
C SER A 65 2.70 -17.11 -5.05
N LEU A 66 2.93 -15.83 -4.78
CA LEU A 66 4.27 -15.24 -4.79
C LEU A 66 4.98 -15.58 -3.47
N LYS A 67 6.10 -16.29 -3.55
CA LYS A 67 6.93 -16.61 -2.37
C LYS A 67 7.95 -15.52 -2.05
N ARG A 68 8.64 -15.00 -3.07
CA ARG A 68 9.68 -13.97 -2.94
C ARG A 68 9.92 -13.30 -4.27
N PHE A 69 10.32 -12.03 -4.24
CA PHE A 69 10.86 -11.31 -5.39
C PHE A 69 12.09 -10.51 -4.98
N SER A 70 12.92 -10.14 -5.95
CA SER A 70 14.02 -9.19 -5.78
C SER A 70 14.09 -8.31 -7.02
N ARG A 71 14.18 -7.00 -6.82
CA ARG A 71 14.38 -6.04 -7.92
C ARG A 71 15.77 -5.43 -7.77
N ILE A 72 16.67 -5.79 -8.68
CA ILE A 72 18.01 -5.19 -8.76
C ILE A 72 17.97 -4.12 -9.85
N LYS A 73 18.29 -2.88 -9.48
CA LYS A 73 18.54 -1.80 -10.44
C LYS A 73 20.00 -1.39 -10.28
N VAL A 74 20.77 -1.50 -11.35
CA VAL A 74 22.16 -1.06 -11.38
C VAL A 74 22.17 0.43 -11.65
N GLY A 75 22.57 1.23 -10.65
CA GLY A 75 22.90 2.66 -10.80
C GLY A 75 21.84 3.55 -11.46
N ILE A 76 22.23 4.81 -11.68
CA ILE A 76 21.71 5.62 -12.78
C ILE A 76 22.56 5.31 -14.00
#